data_AF-A0A8S3BNL7-F1
#
_entry.id   AF-A0A8S3BNL7-F1
#
_cell.length_a   1.000
_cell.length_b   1.000
_cell.length_c   1.000
_cell.angle_alpha   90.00
_cell.angle_beta   90.00
_cell.angle_gamma   90.00
#
_symmetry.space_group_name_H-M   'P 1'
#
loop_
_entity.id
_entity.type
_entity.pdbx_description
1 polymer ?
#
loop_
_entity_poly.entity_id
_entity_poly.type
_entity_poly.pdbx_seq_one_letter_code
_entity_poly.pdbx_strand_id
1 'polypeptide(L)' 'LVSTDGRILLATKDHKPNDQAERQRIQEAGGTVLIQRVNGSLAVSRALGDFEYKNNSNRRP' A
#
# COMPACT_ATOMS: atom_id res chain seq x y z
N LEU A 1 -3.44 17.68 0.64
CA LEU A 1 -2.77 18.66 1.54
C LEU A 1 -3.77 19.77 1.81
N VAL A 2 -3.91 20.18 3.07
CA VAL A 2 -4.66 21.36 3.49
C VAL A 2 -3.68 22.25 4.26
N SER A 3 -3.62 23.54 3.93
CA SER A 3 -2.72 24.51 4.57
C SER A 3 -3.38 25.87 4.75
N THR A 4 -2.99 26.61 5.80
CA THR A 4 -3.37 28.00 6.06
C THR A 4 -2.16 28.79 6.51
N ASP A 5 -2.03 30.06 6.10
CA ASP A 5 -0.93 30.97 6.49
C ASP A 5 0.48 30.37 6.33
N GLY A 6 0.69 29.62 5.24
CA GLY A 6 1.97 28.95 4.97
C GLY A 6 2.27 27.73 5.85
N ARG A 7 1.33 27.30 6.70
CA ARG A 7 1.45 26.10 7.54
C ARG A 7 0.57 24.97 7.04
N ILE A 8 1.12 23.76 7.04
CA ILE A 8 0.38 22.55 6.67
C ILE A 8 -0.50 22.15 7.85
N LEU A 9 -1.81 22.10 7.63
CA LEU A 9 -2.81 21.66 8.61
C LEU A 9 -3.08 20.16 8.53
N LEU A 10 -3.09 19.60 7.31
CA LEU A 10 -3.34 18.18 7.07
C LEU A 10 -2.62 17.71 5.81
N ALA A 11 -1.97 16.55 5.89
CA ALA A 11 -1.47 15.83 4.74
C ALA A 11 -1.95 14.39 4.81
N THR A 12 -2.27 13.83 3.65
CA THR A 12 -2.51 12.40 3.53
C THR A 12 -1.19 11.66 3.62
N LYS A 13 -1.23 10.44 4.14
CA LYS A 13 -0.09 9.54 4.08
C LYS A 13 -0.21 8.66 2.84
N ASP A 14 0.86 8.60 2.05
CA ASP A 14 0.96 7.65 0.94
C ASP A 14 0.95 6.22 1.48
N HIS A 15 0.29 5.30 0.77
CA HIS A 15 0.34 3.88 1.07
C HIS A 15 1.42 3.22 0.21
N LYS A 16 2.66 3.20 0.72
CA LYS A 16 3.80 2.62 0.03
C LYS A 16 4.05 1.18 0.49
N PRO A 17 4.45 0.26 -0.40
CA PRO A 17 4.72 -1.13 -0.01
C PRO A 17 5.77 -1.30 1.11
N ASN A 18 6.67 -0.33 1.31
CA ASN A 18 7.66 -0.36 2.38
C ASN A 18 7.18 0.18 3.72
N ASP A 19 6.00 0.83 3.78
CA ASP A 19 5.40 1.21 5.06
C ASP A 19 5.17 -0.04 5.88
N GLN A 20 5.55 -0.02 7.17
CA GLN A 20 5.54 -1.21 8.02
C GLN A 20 4.17 -1.93 8.03
N ALA A 21 3.08 -1.17 8.18
CA ALA A 21 1.72 -1.72 8.16
C ALA A 21 1.35 -2.33 6.80
N GLU A 22 1.75 -1.68 5.70
CA GLU A 22 1.46 -2.16 4.35
C GLU A 22 2.27 -3.41 4.02
N ARG A 23 3.56 -3.40 4.36
CA ARG A 23 4.48 -4.53 4.21
C ARG A 23 3.98 -5.75 4.98
N GLN A 24 3.57 -5.56 6.24
CA GLN A 24 3.02 -6.63 7.05
C GLN A 24 1.77 -7.23 6.39
N ARG A 25 0.80 -6.39 5.99
CA ARG A 25 -0.41 -6.85 5.32
C ARG A 25 -0.10 -7.65 4.04
N ILE A 26 0.87 -7.19 3.23
CA ILE A 26 1.32 -7.88 2.01
C ILE A 26 1.92 -9.25 2.34
N GLN A 27 2.80 -9.32 3.34
CA GLN A 27 3.47 -10.56 3.74
C GLN A 27 2.48 -11.59 4.29
N GLU A 28 1.55 -11.17 5.15
CA GLU A 28 0.48 -12.03 5.63
C GLU A 28 -0.49 -12.47 4.53
N ALA A 29 -0.54 -11.74 3.40
CA ALA A 29 -1.30 -12.15 2.22
C ALA A 29 -0.54 -13.18 1.36
N GLY A 30 0.68 -13.57 1.73
CA GLY A 30 1.56 -14.43 0.94
C GLY A 30 2.37 -13.70 -0.13
N GLY A 31 2.33 -12.36 -0.15
CA GLY A 31 3.13 -11.54 -1.07
C GLY A 31 4.49 -11.15 -0.50
N THR A 32 5.33 -10.54 -1.34
CA THR A 32 6.64 -10.00 -0.96
C THR A 32 6.75 -8.52 -1.31
N VAL A 33 7.73 -7.84 -0.70
CA VAL A 33 8.07 -6.46 -1.06
C VAL A 33 9.54 -6.44 -1.49
N LEU A 34 9.76 -6.19 -2.78
CA LEU A 34 11.08 -6.13 -3.40
C LEU A 34 11.29 -4.74 -3.98
N ILE A 35 12.37 -4.07 -3.58
CA ILE A 35 12.72 -2.71 -4.06
C ILE A 35 11.50 -1.78 -4.06
N GLN A 36 10.79 -1.72 -2.91
CA GLN A 36 9.62 -0.86 -2.73
C GLN A 36 8.38 -1.24 -3.55
N ARG A 37 8.35 -2.43 -4.17
CA ARG A 37 7.24 -2.92 -5.00
C ARG A 37 6.65 -4.23 -4.46
N VAL A 38 5.32 -4.36 -4.53
CA VAL A 38 4.61 -5.62 -4.24
C VAL A 38 4.97 -6.65 -5.29
N ASN A 39 5.50 -7.79 -4.86
CA ASN A 39 6.00 -8.88 -5.70
C ASN A 39 6.99 -8.40 -6.79
N GLY A 40 7.70 -7.29 -6.56
CA GLY A 40 8.60 -6.67 -7.53
C GLY A 40 7.94 -5.85 -8.63
N SER A 41 6.60 -5.85 -8.70
CA SER A 41 5.84 -5.26 -9.81
C SER A 41 5.15 -3.95 -9.43
N LEU A 42 4.29 -3.95 -8.40
CA LEU A 42 3.40 -2.82 -8.10
C LEU A 42 4.03 -1.84 -7.11
N ALA A 43 4.18 -0.56 -7.48
CA ALA A 43 4.81 0.47 -6.63
C ALA A 43 3.89 1.09 -5.56
N VAL A 44 2.61 0.71 -5.55
CA VAL A 44 1.61 1.13 -4.56
C VAL A 44 1.11 -0.08 -3.79
N SER A 45 0.72 0.10 -2.53
CA SER A 45 0.13 -1.01 -1.76
C SER A 45 -1.40 -1.02 -1.79
N ARG A 46 -2.03 0.11 -2.12
CA ARG A 46 -3.50 0.25 -2.18
C ARG A 46 -3.94 0.88 -3.49
N ALA A 47 -4.88 0.21 -4.16
CA ALA A 47 -5.54 0.69 -5.37
C ALA A 47 -6.91 0.00 -5.55
N LEU A 48 -7.81 0.68 -6.26
CA LEU A 48 -9.00 0.05 -6.84
C LEU A 48 -8.56 -0.76 -8.08
N GLY A 49 -9.23 -1.87 -8.40
CA GLY A 49 -8.77 -2.80 -9.44
C GLY A 49 -7.67 -3.75 -8.92
N ASP A 50 -6.64 -4.02 -9.72
CA ASP A 50 -5.53 -4.94 -9.39
C ASP A 50 -5.99 -6.30 -8.84
N PHE A 51 -7.01 -6.90 -9.47
CA PHE A 51 -7.64 -8.13 -9.00
C PHE A 51 -6.68 -9.33 -8.91
N GLU A 52 -5.63 -9.35 -9.74
CA GLU A 52 -4.55 -10.34 -9.67
C GLU A 52 -3.86 -10.37 -8.30
N TYR A 53 -3.85 -9.24 -7.59
CA TYR A 53 -3.28 -9.10 -6.24
C TYR A 53 -4.32 -9.31 -5.12
N LYS A 54 -5.56 -9.66 -5.46
CA LYS A 54 -6.70 -9.79 -4.53
C LYS A 54 -7.33 -11.19 -4.56
N ASN A 55 -6.54 -12.21 -4.90
CA ASN A 55 -7.03 -13.58 -5.08
C ASN A 55 -6.57 -14.55 -3.98
N ASN A 56 -6.36 -14.04 -2.76
CA ASN A 56 -5.99 -14.89 -1.62
C ASN A 56 -7.25 -15.57 -1.05
N SER A 57 -7.36 -16.88 -1.23
CA SER A 57 -8.52 -17.70 -0.80
C SER A 57 -8.75 -17.72 0.72
N ASN A 58 -7.71 -17.42 1.52
CA ASN A 58 -7.81 -17.34 2.98
C ASN A 58 -8.20 -15.94 3.47
N ARG A 59 -8.48 -15.00 2.57
CA ARG A 59 -8.88 -13.63 2.86
C ARG A 59 -10.14 -13.29 2.09
N ARG A 60 -10.96 -12.40 2.66
CA ARG A 60 -12.11 -11.87 1.93
C ARG A 60 -11.60 -10.97 0.78
N PRO A 61 -12.35 -10.89 -0.35
CA PRO A 61 -12.03 -10.00 -1.47
C PRO A 61 -11.88 -8.53 -1.04
#